data_AF-A0A7S2JCM9-F1
#
_entry.id   AF-A0A7S2JCM9-F1
#
_cell.length_a   1.000
_cell.length_b   1.000
_cell.length_c   1.000
_cell.angle_alpha   90.00
_cell.angle_beta   90.00
_cell.angle_gamma   90.00
#
_symmetry.space_group_name_H-M   'P 1'
#
loop_
_entity.id
_entity.type
_entity.pdbx_description
1 polymer ?
#
loop_
_entity_poly.entity_id
_entity_poly.type
_entity_poly.pdbx_seq_one_letter_code
_entity_poly.pdbx_strand_id
1 'polypeptide(L)'
;LGSAPCTPQGSPQGPPQGTPPGAPPGESRSTPKPAQPSQVTVWYCELHDASEKRPKVEQGRVWECRGCGVEVNTNYRQFAFCQPCSQKEKRCMVCGEEAGASSRMVVKPREPDPQLQASNVPPRYCTAHGTSEKRVKVGTPKMWECQICNRQVTTNYANFALCPPCSDRDGRCMICGVAALSAGNYVPPSRLSQQGGARAPDAP
;
A
#
# COMPACT_ATOMS: atom_id res chain seq x y z
N LEU A 1 54.64 -70.32 32.07
CA LEU A 1 55.36 -69.07 32.42
C LEU A 1 55.87 -68.48 31.12
N GLY A 2 55.35 -67.31 30.71
CA GLY A 2 55.89 -66.57 29.56
C GLY A 2 54.83 -65.99 28.63
N SER A 3 54.63 -64.67 28.81
CA SER A 3 54.41 -63.67 27.75
C SER A 3 53.01 -63.45 27.15
N ALA A 4 52.51 -62.22 27.37
CA ALA A 4 51.47 -61.51 26.61
C ALA A 4 52.02 -61.06 25.23
N PRO A 5 51.48 -60.06 24.49
CA PRO A 5 50.12 -59.45 24.39
C PRO A 5 49.66 -59.27 22.92
N CYS A 6 48.38 -58.96 22.64
CA CYS A 6 47.94 -58.15 21.47
C CYS A 6 46.41 -57.93 21.38
N THR A 7 46.00 -56.68 21.19
CA THR A 7 44.74 -56.20 20.56
C THR A 7 44.74 -56.53 19.04
N PRO A 8 43.65 -56.40 18.21
CA PRO A 8 42.60 -55.36 18.23
C PRO A 8 41.17 -55.71 17.69
N GLN A 9 40.30 -54.70 17.75
CA GLN A 9 39.18 -54.31 16.85
C GLN A 9 38.13 -55.33 16.35
N GLY A 10 36.85 -55.01 16.64
CA GLY A 10 35.68 -55.46 15.90
C GLY A 10 34.38 -54.83 16.46
N SER A 11 33.83 -53.83 15.78
CA SER A 11 32.43 -53.39 15.93
C SER A 11 31.53 -54.30 15.05
N PRO A 12 30.21 -54.49 15.30
CA PRO A 12 29.23 -53.44 15.02
C PRO A 12 27.94 -53.43 15.89
N GLN A 13 27.36 -52.23 15.98
CA GLN A 13 25.94 -51.85 15.86
C GLN A 13 24.81 -52.68 16.50
N GLY A 14 24.09 -52.05 17.43
CA GLY A 14 22.71 -52.34 17.81
C GLY A 14 22.11 -51.15 18.59
N PRO A 15 20.92 -50.61 18.24
CA PRO A 15 20.46 -49.31 18.73
C PRO A 15 19.57 -49.43 19.98
N PRO A 16 19.69 -48.53 20.98
CA PRO A 16 18.58 -48.22 21.86
C PRO A 16 17.76 -47.04 21.29
N GLN A 17 16.64 -47.44 20.70
CA GLN A 17 15.31 -46.83 20.76
C GLN A 17 15.20 -45.41 21.38
N GLY A 18 14.95 -44.43 20.50
CA GLY A 18 13.72 -43.64 20.52
C GLY A 18 13.48 -42.69 21.71
N THR A 19 14.17 -41.55 21.72
CA THR A 19 13.67 -40.32 22.36
C THR A 19 13.21 -39.36 21.26
N PRO A 20 11.99 -38.78 21.33
CA PRO A 20 11.55 -37.82 20.32
C PRO A 20 12.41 -36.55 20.38
N PRO A 21 12.92 -36.03 19.26
CA PRO A 21 13.52 -34.71 19.26
C PRO A 21 12.41 -33.68 19.50
N GLY A 22 12.47 -33.05 20.67
CA GLY A 22 11.81 -31.78 20.91
C GLY A 22 12.19 -30.81 19.78
N ALA A 23 11.17 -30.12 19.30
CA ALA A 23 11.26 -29.14 18.23
C ALA A 23 12.49 -28.23 18.41
N PRO A 24 13.31 -27.99 17.36
CA PRO A 24 14.22 -26.88 17.40
C PRO A 24 13.40 -25.58 17.58
N PRO A 25 13.91 -24.60 18.36
CA PRO A 25 13.26 -23.32 18.48
C PRO A 25 13.10 -22.75 17.08
N GLY A 26 11.88 -22.28 16.79
CA GLY A 26 11.58 -21.57 15.56
C GLY A 26 12.52 -20.38 15.45
N GLU A 27 13.62 -20.59 14.72
CA GLU A 27 14.40 -19.50 14.18
C GLU A 27 13.44 -18.74 13.29
N SER A 28 12.93 -17.66 13.86
CA SER A 28 12.22 -16.61 13.18
C SER A 28 13.17 -16.11 12.10
N ARG A 29 13.13 -16.77 10.93
CA ARG A 29 13.65 -16.24 9.67
C ARG A 29 12.84 -14.99 9.44
N SER A 30 13.32 -13.91 10.03
CA SER A 30 13.11 -12.54 9.57
C SER A 30 13.53 -12.58 8.12
N THR A 31 12.55 -12.84 7.25
CA THR A 31 12.71 -12.58 5.84
C THR A 31 13.13 -11.11 5.76
N PRO A 32 14.30 -10.78 5.18
CA PRO A 32 14.63 -9.40 4.95
C PRO A 32 13.52 -8.88 4.04
N LYS A 33 12.66 -8.02 4.60
CA LYS A 33 11.70 -7.21 3.86
C LYS A 33 12.49 -6.62 2.68
N PRO A 34 12.18 -6.98 1.42
CA PRO A 34 12.94 -6.45 0.29
C PRO A 34 12.88 -4.94 0.39
N ALA A 35 14.05 -4.32 0.55
CA ALA A 35 14.21 -2.88 0.65
C ALA A 35 13.52 -2.27 -0.58
N GLN A 36 12.42 -1.55 -0.35
CA GLN A 36 11.67 -0.91 -1.42
C GLN A 36 12.59 0.10 -2.12
N PRO A 37 12.80 0.00 -3.44
CA PRO A 37 13.54 1.03 -4.16
C PRO A 37 12.72 2.32 -4.19
N SER A 38 13.32 3.39 -3.69
CA SER A 38 12.70 4.66 -3.29
C SER A 38 12.40 5.66 -4.41
N GLN A 39 12.54 5.30 -5.69
CA GLN A 39 12.11 6.09 -6.86
C GLN A 39 12.41 5.28 -8.12
N VAL A 40 11.44 4.48 -8.60
CA VAL A 40 11.62 3.66 -9.81
C VAL A 40 11.17 4.44 -11.05
N THR A 41 12.12 4.70 -11.95
CA THR A 41 11.81 5.21 -13.28
C THR A 41 11.09 4.11 -14.07
N VAL A 42 10.00 4.43 -14.74
CA VAL A 42 9.33 3.52 -15.69
C VAL A 42 9.59 3.98 -17.12
N TRP A 43 9.57 3.02 -18.03
CA TRP A 43 9.76 3.27 -19.45
C TRP A 43 8.50 2.92 -20.23
N TYR A 44 8.25 3.70 -21.27
CA TYR A 44 7.17 3.47 -22.23
C TYR A 44 7.72 3.48 -23.65
N CYS A 45 7.08 2.80 -24.59
CA CYS A 45 7.39 2.97 -26.02
C CYS A 45 6.61 4.16 -26.58
N GLU A 46 6.86 4.56 -27.84
CA GLU A 46 6.19 5.70 -28.50
C GLU A 46 4.66 5.52 -28.67
N LEU A 47 4.20 4.27 -28.60
CA LEU A 47 2.78 3.94 -28.59
C LEU A 47 2.14 4.11 -27.20
N HIS A 48 2.94 4.23 -26.14
CA HIS A 48 2.49 4.30 -24.74
C HIS A 48 3.14 5.46 -23.95
N ASP A 49 3.79 6.39 -24.64
CA ASP A 49 4.56 7.49 -24.05
C ASP A 49 3.65 8.49 -23.31
N ALA A 50 2.41 8.67 -23.78
CA ALA A 50 1.41 9.51 -23.13
C ALA A 50 0.42 8.71 -22.28
N SER A 51 -0.05 9.30 -21.19
CA SER A 51 -1.03 8.68 -20.29
C SER A 51 -2.34 8.31 -20.98
N GLU A 52 -2.76 9.08 -21.99
CA GLU A 52 -3.95 8.85 -22.81
C GLU A 52 -3.80 7.65 -23.74
N LYS A 53 -2.56 7.41 -24.20
CA LYS A 53 -2.22 6.24 -25.02
C LYS A 53 -2.13 4.95 -24.21
N ARG A 54 -2.24 5.01 -22.87
CA ARG A 54 -2.22 3.85 -21.97
C ARG A 54 -3.66 3.44 -21.65
N PRO A 55 -4.24 2.46 -22.36
CA PRO A 55 -5.62 2.07 -22.14
C PRO A 55 -5.81 1.56 -20.71
N LYS A 56 -6.75 2.16 -19.98
CA LYS A 56 -7.14 1.74 -18.64
C LYS A 56 -8.53 1.13 -18.68
N VAL A 57 -8.73 0.06 -17.92
CA VAL A 57 -10.02 -0.60 -17.71
C VAL A 57 -10.57 -0.21 -16.34
N GLU A 58 -11.90 -0.18 -16.21
CA GLU A 58 -12.58 0.23 -14.98
C GLU A 58 -12.28 -0.72 -13.81
N GLN A 59 -12.15 -2.02 -14.10
CA GLN A 59 -11.74 -3.03 -13.13
C GLN A 59 -10.25 -3.34 -13.29
N GLY A 60 -9.47 -3.09 -12.23
CA GLY A 60 -8.09 -3.55 -12.16
C GLY A 60 -8.02 -5.08 -12.18
N ARG A 61 -7.00 -5.63 -12.84
CA ARG A 61 -6.72 -7.06 -12.80
C ARG A 61 -5.29 -7.32 -12.37
N VAL A 62 -5.06 -8.51 -11.84
CA VAL A 62 -3.73 -9.00 -11.51
C VAL A 62 -3.04 -9.45 -12.80
N TRP A 63 -1.79 -9.00 -12.96
CA TRP A 63 -0.91 -9.35 -14.05
C TRP A 63 0.41 -9.88 -13.53
N GLU A 64 1.00 -10.83 -14.24
CA GLU A 64 2.34 -11.33 -13.92
C GLU A 64 3.41 -10.56 -14.71
N CYS A 65 4.46 -10.11 -14.03
CA CYS A 65 5.61 -9.49 -14.68
C CYS A 65 6.42 -10.52 -15.47
N ARG A 66 6.63 -10.29 -16.78
CA ARG A 66 7.45 -11.19 -17.63
C ARG A 66 8.92 -11.27 -17.23
N GLY A 67 9.44 -10.28 -16.50
CA GLY A 67 10.84 -10.23 -16.09
C GLY A 67 11.13 -10.91 -14.75
N CYS A 68 10.22 -10.83 -13.78
CA CYS A 68 10.45 -11.33 -12.42
C CYS A 68 9.33 -12.20 -11.84
N GLY A 69 8.24 -12.43 -12.59
CA GLY A 69 7.13 -13.28 -12.16
C GLY A 69 6.26 -12.71 -11.05
N VAL A 70 6.50 -11.47 -10.60
CA VAL A 70 5.69 -10.89 -9.51
C VAL A 70 4.30 -10.50 -10.02
N GLU A 71 3.31 -10.77 -9.20
CA GLU A 71 1.93 -10.35 -9.42
C GLU A 71 1.76 -8.85 -9.13
N VAL A 72 1.19 -8.13 -10.09
CA VAL A 72 0.94 -6.69 -10.01
C VAL A 72 -0.52 -6.43 -10.34
N ASN A 73 -1.26 -5.85 -9.40
CA ASN A 73 -2.60 -5.37 -9.64
C ASN A 73 -2.55 -3.99 -10.32
N THR A 74 -3.07 -3.89 -11.54
CA THR A 74 -3.13 -2.61 -12.26
C THR A 74 -4.39 -2.49 -13.10
N ASN A 75 -4.81 -1.23 -13.32
CA ASN A 75 -5.94 -0.89 -14.18
C ASN A 75 -5.54 -0.74 -15.65
N TYR A 76 -4.30 -1.04 -16.03
CA TYR A 76 -3.94 -1.09 -17.45
C TYR A 76 -4.63 -2.27 -18.15
N ARG A 77 -5.15 -2.02 -19.36
CA ARG A 77 -5.74 -3.03 -20.25
C ARG A 77 -4.70 -4.09 -20.66
N GLN A 78 -3.42 -3.75 -20.62
CA GLN A 78 -2.29 -4.63 -20.90
C GLN A 78 -1.13 -4.32 -19.96
N PHE A 79 -0.36 -5.34 -19.58
CA PHE A 79 0.83 -5.22 -18.74
C PHE A 79 1.87 -6.26 -19.15
N ALA A 80 3.15 -5.86 -19.17
CA ALA A 80 4.26 -6.74 -19.53
C ALA A 80 5.36 -6.78 -18.46
N PHE A 81 5.69 -5.64 -17.86
CA PHE A 81 6.78 -5.54 -16.89
C PHE A 81 6.38 -4.70 -15.68
N CYS A 82 6.85 -5.08 -14.49
CA CYS A 82 6.75 -4.23 -13.32
C CYS A 82 7.70 -3.03 -13.42
N GLN A 83 7.52 -2.04 -12.54
CA GLN A 83 8.32 -0.82 -12.56
C GLN A 83 9.85 -1.08 -12.54
N PRO A 84 10.41 -1.94 -11.67
CA PRO A 84 11.85 -2.20 -11.68
C PRO A 84 12.31 -2.98 -12.92
N CYS A 85 11.53 -3.93 -13.45
CA CYS A 85 11.90 -4.65 -14.67
C CYS A 85 11.84 -3.73 -15.90
N SER A 86 10.83 -2.87 -16.02
CA SER A 86 10.78 -1.87 -17.08
C SER A 86 11.99 -0.93 -17.03
N GLN A 87 12.43 -0.55 -15.83
CA GLN A 87 13.65 0.23 -15.62
C GLN A 87 14.92 -0.51 -16.06
N LYS A 88 15.07 -1.75 -15.60
CA LYS A 88 16.26 -2.59 -15.83
C LYS A 88 16.41 -2.93 -17.32
N GLU A 89 15.32 -3.34 -17.95
CA GLU A 89 15.31 -3.83 -19.32
C GLU A 89 15.14 -2.70 -20.35
N LYS A 90 14.83 -1.46 -19.92
CA LYS A 90 14.46 -0.34 -20.80
C LYS A 90 13.33 -0.70 -21.78
N ARG A 91 12.37 -1.50 -21.31
CA ARG A 91 11.19 -1.93 -22.08
C ARG A 91 9.93 -1.31 -21.53
N CYS A 92 8.95 -1.11 -22.41
CA CYS A 92 7.65 -0.55 -22.08
C CYS A 92 6.94 -1.38 -21.00
N MET A 93 6.51 -0.72 -19.91
CA MET A 93 5.77 -1.36 -18.83
C MET A 93 4.44 -2.01 -19.28
N VAL A 94 3.82 -1.47 -20.34
CA VAL A 94 2.47 -1.86 -20.81
C VAL A 94 2.53 -3.03 -21.80
N CYS A 95 3.27 -2.89 -22.90
CA CYS A 95 3.31 -3.92 -23.96
C CYS A 95 4.61 -4.72 -23.99
N GLY A 96 5.68 -4.21 -23.38
CA GLY A 96 6.99 -4.84 -23.38
C GLY A 96 7.89 -4.51 -24.56
N GLU A 97 7.49 -3.66 -25.50
CA GLU A 97 8.36 -3.22 -26.61
C GLU A 97 9.51 -2.34 -26.12
N GLU A 98 10.58 -2.21 -26.92
CA GLU A 98 11.70 -1.33 -26.57
C GLU A 98 11.22 0.13 -26.37
N ALA A 99 11.64 0.72 -25.26
CA ALA A 99 11.28 2.09 -24.96
C ALA A 99 12.25 3.04 -25.66
N GLY A 100 11.73 3.90 -26.53
CA GLY A 100 12.52 4.95 -27.17
C GLY A 100 13.19 5.85 -26.13
N ALA A 101 14.36 6.40 -26.47
CA ALA A 101 15.23 7.16 -25.56
C ALA A 101 14.52 8.34 -24.84
N SER A 102 13.43 8.85 -25.41
CA SER A 102 12.66 10.00 -24.90
C SER A 102 11.45 9.64 -24.01
N SER A 103 11.15 8.36 -23.78
CA SER A 103 9.93 7.92 -23.06
C SER A 103 10.19 7.46 -21.63
N ARG A 104 11.08 8.17 -20.93
CA ARG A 104 11.43 7.93 -19.53
C ARG A 104 10.52 8.76 -18.63
N MET A 105 9.62 8.11 -17.88
CA MET A 105 8.83 8.80 -16.84
C MET A 105 9.29 8.40 -15.45
N VAL A 106 9.60 9.39 -14.62
CA VAL A 106 9.81 9.17 -13.19
C VAL A 106 8.45 9.03 -12.54
N VAL A 107 8.05 7.80 -12.24
CA VAL A 107 6.85 7.57 -11.42
C VAL A 107 7.33 7.49 -9.99
N LYS A 108 6.98 8.50 -9.19
CA LYS A 108 7.12 8.42 -7.74
C LYS A 108 6.32 7.18 -7.29
N PRO A 109 6.95 6.17 -6.66
CA PRO A 109 6.23 5.01 -6.15
C PRO A 109 5.06 5.51 -5.31
N ARG A 110 3.87 4.93 -5.51
CA ARG A 110 2.77 5.16 -4.57
C ARG A 110 3.26 4.56 -3.26
N GLU A 111 3.70 5.41 -2.35
CA GLU A 111 4.10 5.02 -1.00
C GLU A 111 3.02 4.08 -0.47
N PRO A 112 3.38 2.91 0.12
CA PRO A 112 2.40 2.11 0.85
C PRO A 112 1.75 3.07 1.85
N ASP A 113 0.47 3.35 1.61
CA ASP A 113 -0.23 4.47 2.22
C ASP A 113 -0.01 4.41 3.73
N PRO A 114 0.73 5.37 4.33
CA PRO A 114 0.75 5.47 5.78
C PRO A 114 -0.71 5.63 6.20
N GLN A 115 -1.19 4.65 6.96
CA GLN A 115 -2.56 4.56 7.46
C GLN A 115 -3.05 5.95 7.83
N LEU A 116 -3.99 6.48 7.03
CA LEU A 116 -4.69 7.73 7.28
C LEU A 116 -3.76 8.89 7.71
N GLN A 117 -2.83 9.28 6.84
CA GLN A 117 -2.39 10.67 6.92
C GLN A 117 -3.54 11.53 6.41
N ALA A 118 -4.26 12.17 7.33
CA ALA A 118 -5.31 13.13 7.04
C ALA A 118 -4.79 14.12 5.99
N SER A 119 -5.16 13.89 4.74
CA SER A 119 -4.79 14.74 3.62
C SER A 119 -5.31 16.13 3.98
N ASN A 120 -4.42 17.12 4.02
CA ASN A 120 -4.66 18.49 4.45
C ASN A 120 -5.66 19.26 3.55
N VAL A 121 -6.36 18.55 2.69
CA VAL A 121 -7.39 19.09 1.79
C VAL A 121 -8.74 19.05 2.51
N PRO A 122 -9.40 20.20 2.65
CA PRO A 122 -10.67 20.26 3.33
C PRO A 122 -11.76 19.59 2.47
N PRO A 123 -12.49 18.60 3.01
CA PRO A 123 -13.55 17.92 2.27
C PRO A 123 -14.66 18.91 1.87
N ARG A 124 -15.29 18.64 0.72
CA ARG A 124 -16.44 19.42 0.22
C ARG A 124 -17.73 18.86 0.79
N TYR A 125 -18.67 19.76 1.06
CA TYR A 125 -20.01 19.40 1.51
C TYR A 125 -21.04 20.15 0.67
N CYS A 126 -22.08 19.44 0.21
CA CYS A 126 -23.21 20.07 -0.47
C CYS A 126 -24.07 20.87 0.53
N THR A 127 -25.04 21.64 0.06
CA THR A 127 -25.93 22.46 0.90
C THR A 127 -26.72 21.64 1.94
N ALA A 128 -27.00 20.37 1.62
CA ALA A 128 -27.62 19.42 2.52
C ALA A 128 -26.69 18.95 3.65
N HIS A 129 -25.37 19.03 3.48
CA HIS A 129 -24.36 18.59 4.46
C HIS A 129 -23.39 19.72 4.88
N GLY A 130 -23.70 20.96 4.51
CA GLY A 130 -22.81 22.11 4.63
C GLY A 130 -22.47 22.45 6.09
N THR A 131 -23.43 22.28 6.99
CA THR A 131 -23.25 22.50 8.43
C THR A 131 -22.97 21.20 9.16
N SER A 132 -22.24 21.26 10.26
CA SER A 132 -21.86 20.08 11.05
C SER A 132 -23.08 19.35 11.64
N GLU A 133 -24.14 20.08 11.94
CA GLU A 133 -25.41 19.57 12.49
C GLU A 133 -26.18 18.74 11.46
N LYS A 134 -26.04 19.07 10.17
CA LYS A 134 -26.63 18.27 9.08
C LYS A 134 -25.82 17.01 8.77
N ARG A 135 -24.62 16.87 9.34
CA ARG A 135 -23.78 15.68 9.19
C ARG A 135 -24.10 14.72 10.33
N VAL A 136 -25.00 13.79 10.05
CA VAL A 136 -25.39 12.77 11.02
C VAL A 136 -24.16 11.96 11.43
N LYS A 137 -23.89 11.90 12.74
CA LYS A 137 -22.80 11.12 13.32
C LYS A 137 -23.35 9.93 14.09
N VAL A 138 -22.70 8.79 13.97
CA VAL A 138 -22.96 7.57 14.74
C VAL A 138 -21.95 7.46 15.89
N GLY A 139 -22.37 6.87 17.01
CA GLY A 139 -21.54 6.73 18.20
C GLY A 139 -20.30 5.84 18.01
N THR A 140 -20.33 4.93 17.03
CA THR A 140 -19.20 4.06 16.69
C THR A 140 -18.63 4.43 15.32
N PRO A 141 -17.33 4.75 15.22
CA PRO A 141 -16.71 5.02 13.94
C PRO A 141 -16.72 3.75 13.07
N LYS A 142 -17.15 3.91 11.82
CA LYS A 142 -17.21 2.83 10.83
C LYS A 142 -16.13 3.01 9.77
N MET A 143 -15.67 1.90 9.23
CA MET A 143 -14.78 1.89 8.07
C MET A 143 -15.63 1.99 6.81
N TRP A 144 -15.34 2.97 5.97
CA TRP A 144 -16.06 3.22 4.72
C TRP A 144 -15.10 3.19 3.53
N GLU A 145 -15.60 2.81 2.36
CA GLU A 145 -14.82 2.78 1.13
C GLU A 145 -15.19 3.97 0.22
N CYS A 146 -14.16 4.68 -0.27
CA CYS A 146 -14.37 5.76 -1.24
C CYS A 146 -14.83 5.20 -2.59
N GLN A 147 -15.95 5.70 -3.13
CA GLN A 147 -16.52 5.23 -4.40
C GLN A 147 -15.63 5.51 -5.63
N ILE A 148 -14.67 6.44 -5.55
CA ILE A 148 -13.81 6.82 -6.69
C ILE A 148 -12.45 6.11 -6.65
N CYS A 149 -11.86 5.94 -5.46
CA CYS A 149 -10.49 5.45 -5.32
C CYS A 149 -10.35 4.19 -4.45
N ASN A 150 -11.48 3.65 -3.97
CA ASN A 150 -11.60 2.45 -3.15
C ASN A 150 -10.72 2.46 -1.89
N ARG A 151 -10.34 3.65 -1.41
CA ARG A 151 -9.60 3.81 -0.16
C ARG A 151 -10.54 3.68 1.02
N GLN A 152 -10.10 2.94 2.04
CA GLN A 152 -10.81 2.83 3.30
C GLN A 152 -10.55 4.05 4.19
N VAL A 153 -11.62 4.60 4.75
CA VAL A 153 -11.61 5.76 5.65
C VAL A 153 -12.48 5.46 6.87
N THR A 154 -11.88 5.61 8.06
CA THR A 154 -12.61 5.51 9.32
C THR A 154 -13.27 6.85 9.64
N THR A 155 -14.58 6.87 9.78
CA THR A 155 -15.29 8.08 10.20
C THR A 155 -16.53 7.74 11.05
N ASN A 156 -16.92 8.69 11.89
CA ASN A 156 -18.15 8.63 12.67
C ASN A 156 -19.36 9.18 11.92
N TYR A 157 -19.26 9.54 10.63
CA TYR A 157 -20.44 9.89 9.85
C TYR A 157 -21.33 8.67 9.60
N ALA A 158 -22.64 8.88 9.61
CA ALA A 158 -23.64 7.84 9.33
C ALA A 158 -23.61 7.37 7.87
N ASN A 159 -23.12 8.22 6.96
CA ASN A 159 -22.96 7.93 5.55
C ASN A 159 -21.64 8.51 5.02
N PHE A 160 -21.11 7.88 3.99
CA PHE A 160 -19.84 8.24 3.36
C PHE A 160 -19.83 7.79 1.90
N ALA A 161 -19.50 8.71 1.00
CA ALA A 161 -19.40 8.43 -0.43
C ALA A 161 -17.96 8.56 -0.92
N LEU A 162 -17.26 9.63 -0.49
CA LEU A 162 -15.97 10.02 -1.05
C LEU A 162 -14.97 10.32 0.07
N CYS A 163 -13.69 10.02 -0.16
CA CYS A 163 -12.63 10.50 0.72
C CYS A 163 -12.38 12.01 0.52
N PRO A 164 -11.77 12.71 1.50
CA PRO A 164 -11.49 14.14 1.40
C PRO A 164 -10.80 14.59 0.10
N PRO A 165 -9.77 13.90 -0.44
CA PRO A 165 -9.12 14.33 -1.68
C PRO A 165 -9.99 14.11 -2.92
N CYS A 166 -10.79 13.04 -2.97
CA CYS A 166 -11.73 12.83 -4.08
C CYS A 166 -12.89 13.83 -4.01
N SER A 167 -13.36 14.14 -2.81
CA SER A 167 -14.40 15.16 -2.58
C SER A 167 -13.96 16.55 -3.05
N ASP A 168 -12.72 16.94 -2.73
CA ASP A 168 -12.14 18.21 -3.16
C ASP A 168 -11.85 18.24 -4.67
N ARG A 169 -11.14 17.24 -5.20
CA ARG A 169 -10.76 17.14 -6.61
C ARG A 169 -11.95 17.14 -7.56
N ASP A 170 -13.02 16.42 -7.20
CA ASP A 170 -14.19 16.25 -8.05
C ASP A 170 -15.33 17.23 -7.71
N GLY A 171 -15.13 18.14 -6.75
CA GLY A 171 -16.16 19.12 -6.35
C GLY A 171 -17.45 18.48 -5.84
N ARG A 172 -17.35 17.35 -5.13
CA ARG A 172 -18.47 16.51 -4.71
C ARG A 172 -18.49 16.29 -3.20
N CYS A 173 -19.68 16.14 -2.63
CA CYS A 173 -19.86 16.00 -1.20
C CYS A 173 -19.23 14.70 -0.68
N MET A 174 -18.42 14.80 0.38
CA MET A 174 -17.81 13.65 1.06
C MET A 174 -18.83 12.62 1.57
N ILE A 175 -20.02 13.07 1.99
CA ILE A 175 -21.05 12.23 2.65
C ILE A 175 -21.96 11.53 1.63
N CYS A 176 -22.38 12.23 0.57
CA CYS A 176 -23.38 11.71 -0.38
C CYS A 176 -22.99 11.74 -1.86
N GLY A 177 -21.83 12.30 -2.22
CA GLY A 177 -21.34 12.34 -3.60
C GLY A 177 -21.99 13.39 -4.52
N VAL A 178 -23.00 14.12 -4.05
CA VAL A 178 -23.67 15.19 -4.83
C VAL A 178 -22.74 16.40 -5.01
N ALA A 179 -22.90 17.13 -6.12
CA ALA A 179 -22.13 18.34 -6.41
C ALA A 179 -22.12 19.33 -5.22
N ALA A 180 -20.93 19.79 -4.87
CA ALA A 180 -20.64 20.69 -3.77
C ALA A 180 -19.77 21.84 -4.30
N LEU A 181 -20.43 22.86 -4.84
CA LEU A 181 -19.80 24.03 -5.47
C LEU A 181 -18.98 24.89 -4.48
N SER A 182 -19.17 24.68 -3.17
CA SER A 182 -18.44 25.38 -2.12
C SER A 182 -17.44 24.46 -1.42
N ALA A 183 -16.15 24.77 -1.55
CA ALA A 183 -15.55 25.54 -0.48
C ALA A 183 -15.61 25.01 0.96
N GLY A 184 -15.40 23.73 1.28
CA GLY A 184 -15.26 23.35 2.70
C GLY A 184 -14.09 24.12 3.33
N ASN A 185 -14.31 24.92 4.37
CA ASN A 185 -13.25 25.70 5.03
C ASN A 185 -12.57 24.93 6.18
N TYR A 186 -13.01 23.69 6.45
CA TYR A 186 -12.54 22.89 7.57
C TYR A 186 -11.40 21.96 7.14
N VAL A 187 -10.18 22.31 7.52
CA VAL A 187 -9.01 21.42 7.43
C VAL A 187 -8.97 20.58 8.71
N PRO A 188 -9.09 19.24 8.63
CA PRO A 188 -9.00 18.39 9.82
C PRO A 188 -7.57 18.47 10.42
N PRO A 189 -7.43 18.56 11.75
CA PRO A 189 -6.13 18.63 12.40
C PRO A 189 -5.31 17.37 12.11
N SER A 190 -4.07 17.55 11.67
CA SER A 190 -3.24 16.45 11.17
C SER A 190 -2.65 15.55 12.26
N ARG A 191 -2.74 15.88 13.56
CA ARG A 191 -2.33 15.03 14.69
C ARG A 191 -3.05 15.48 15.96
N LEU A 192 -3.64 14.53 16.71
CA LEU A 192 -3.86 14.72 18.15
C LEU A 192 -2.47 14.55 18.80
N SER A 193 -1.73 15.64 18.96
CA SER A 193 -0.51 15.63 19.76
C SER A 193 -0.88 15.27 21.19
N GLN A 194 -0.28 14.19 21.69
CA GLN A 194 -0.21 13.85 23.09
C GLN A 194 0.30 15.06 23.87
N GLN A 195 -0.58 15.73 24.61
CA GLN A 195 -0.20 16.63 25.72
C GLN A 195 -1.46 17.11 26.46
N GLY A 196 -2.04 16.22 27.26
CA GLY A 196 -2.85 16.63 28.40
C GLY A 196 -1.90 16.97 29.55
N GLY A 197 -1.77 18.26 29.88
CA GLY A 197 -0.99 18.68 31.05
C GLY A 197 -0.39 20.08 30.96
N ALA A 198 -1.17 21.10 30.65
CA ALA A 198 -0.79 22.48 30.98
C ALA A 198 -1.93 23.11 31.78
N ARG A 199 -1.73 23.15 33.10
CA ARG A 199 -2.56 23.87 34.06
C ARG A 199 -2.61 25.35 33.64
N ALA A 200 -3.80 25.94 33.72
CA ALA A 200 -4.06 27.33 33.45
C ALA A 200 -3.17 28.25 34.33
N PRO A 201 -2.68 29.39 33.81
CA PRO A 201 -2.22 30.48 34.67
C PRO A 201 -3.45 31.17 35.28
N ASP A 202 -3.45 31.24 36.60
CA ASP A 202 -4.34 32.06 37.40
C ASP A 202 -3.84 33.51 37.36
N ALA A 203 -4.75 34.45 37.07
CA ALA A 203 -4.57 35.88 37.26
C ALA A 203 -5.94 36.57 37.28
N PRO A 204 -6.10 37.75 37.90
CA PRO A 204 -5.19 38.48 38.80
C PRO A 204 -5.58 38.41 40.29
#